data_AF-A0A2V6JRM4-F1
#
_entry.id   AF-A0A2V6JRM4-F1
#
_cell.length_a   1.000
_cell.length_b   1.000
_cell.length_c   1.000
_cell.angle_alpha   90.00
_cell.angle_beta   90.00
_cell.angle_gamma   90.00
#
_symmetry.space_group_name_H-M   'P 1'
#
loop_
_entity.id
_entity.type
_entity.pdbx_description
1 polymer ?
#
loop_
_entity_poly.entity_id
_entity_poly.type
_entity_poly.pdbx_seq_one_letter_code
_entity_poly.pdbx_strand_id
1 'polypeptide(L)'
;MPKPGRTQKQIAERYKGNLGYYRRLHPWRRARLIVSLLTIFGGLLAIFLFPRWGRETFFNAGKISTSHAKFANDCAKCHDRYVVAGKFSEVLRDRFRNGVAIEAIDRKCETCHQQHSFHEANVVQNQSCSACHQEHRGLSNLRLVGSSQCATCHNNSATMTASAQKGMSIPRDVFHRHPHSAQQVVFELPRPPQGFTNTFASFSQAHPEFQLKRVNARDPDALRFNHQRHFASDIPPVNGQKLDCNYCHQLQPDGRFYQRISFAANCQACHSLQFDSRNPDMRIPHGNVGLVRTFLRSLPAQYADYARLKKGIPEREVSGFVAQQIKQLRDQFHSGDELERAVFFTKDPYKPQQTMGAAARGNFTGCAFCHEVKPVANGAPTITKPFLVDRWMPQANFNHAKHQVDPATQKPLDCNICHQATQSRETSDVLMPAKANCVICHSQQGKIVAECVTCHTYHAPIAAQTAAGSSSSLKQMLLGAK
;
A
#
# COMPACT_ATOMS: atom_id res chain seq x y z
N MET A 1 17.92 -71.55 -12.28
CA MET A 1 18.42 -71.67 -13.67
C MET A 1 17.23 -71.69 -14.63
N PRO A 2 17.15 -70.80 -15.62
CA PRO A 2 16.10 -70.87 -16.63
C PRO A 2 16.40 -72.00 -17.64
N LYS A 3 15.38 -72.74 -18.07
CA LYS A 3 15.52 -73.77 -19.12
C LYS A 3 16.03 -73.14 -20.42
N PRO A 4 16.97 -73.78 -21.16
CA PRO A 4 17.47 -73.24 -22.41
C PRO A 4 16.34 -73.16 -23.44
N GLY A 5 16.26 -72.02 -24.14
CA GLY A 5 15.32 -71.82 -25.24
C GLY A 5 15.60 -72.79 -26.39
N ARG A 6 14.54 -73.22 -27.09
CA ARG A 6 14.63 -74.14 -28.23
C ARG A 6 15.54 -73.58 -29.33
N THR A 7 16.29 -74.46 -30.00
CA THR A 7 17.21 -74.09 -31.08
C THR A 7 16.45 -73.73 -32.37
N GLN A 8 17.02 -72.87 -33.21
CA GLN A 8 16.38 -72.47 -34.50
C GLN A 8 16.02 -73.67 -35.38
N LYS A 9 16.83 -74.74 -35.33
CA LYS A 9 16.61 -75.97 -36.10
C LYS A 9 15.34 -76.72 -35.65
N GLN A 10 15.07 -76.76 -34.34
CA GLN A 10 13.86 -77.34 -33.75
C GLN A 10 12.60 -76.52 -34.05
N ILE A 11 12.74 -75.20 -34.22
CA ILE A 11 11.63 -74.33 -34.62
C ILE A 11 11.30 -74.54 -36.11
N ALA A 12 12.32 -74.70 -36.95
CA ALA A 12 12.17 -74.89 -38.41
C ALA A 12 11.49 -76.22 -38.78
N GLU A 13 11.75 -77.31 -38.05
CA GLU A 13 11.10 -78.61 -38.30
C GLU A 13 9.58 -78.59 -38.14
N ARG A 14 9.05 -77.72 -37.26
CA ARG A 14 7.60 -77.58 -37.03
C ARG A 14 6.84 -77.04 -38.26
N TYR A 15 7.54 -76.38 -39.18
CA TYR A 15 6.96 -75.77 -40.37
C TYR A 15 7.23 -76.55 -41.66
N LYS A 16 7.93 -77.69 -41.58
CA LYS A 16 8.44 -78.48 -42.72
C LYS A 16 7.34 -79.09 -43.62
N GLY A 17 6.07 -79.04 -43.20
CA GLY A 17 4.91 -79.52 -43.99
C GLY A 17 3.79 -78.49 -44.20
N ASN A 18 3.96 -77.22 -43.78
CA ASN A 18 2.92 -76.18 -43.91
C ASN A 18 3.46 -74.96 -44.66
N LEU A 19 3.80 -75.15 -45.93
CA LEU A 19 4.19 -74.09 -46.88
C LEU A 19 2.99 -73.24 -47.32
N GLY A 20 1.82 -73.37 -46.70
CA GLY A 20 0.64 -72.52 -46.93
C GLY A 20 0.48 -71.38 -45.92
N TYR A 21 1.31 -71.32 -44.88
CA TYR A 21 1.16 -70.39 -43.76
C TYR A 21 1.22 -68.90 -44.18
N TYR A 22 1.92 -68.57 -45.28
CA TYR A 22 1.98 -67.20 -45.81
C TYR A 22 0.73 -66.79 -46.60
N ARG A 23 -0.11 -67.74 -47.05
CA ARG A 23 -1.36 -67.43 -47.79
C ARG A 23 -2.53 -67.05 -46.87
N ARG A 24 -2.44 -67.32 -45.55
CA ARG A 24 -3.48 -66.98 -44.58
C ARG A 24 -2.85 -66.23 -43.40
N LEU A 25 -3.24 -64.97 -43.19
CA LEU A 25 -2.82 -64.19 -42.03
C LEU A 25 -3.07 -64.99 -40.74
N HIS A 26 -2.01 -65.18 -39.95
CA HIS A 26 -2.07 -65.88 -38.67
C HIS A 26 -3.25 -65.36 -37.81
N PRO A 27 -4.01 -66.22 -37.10
CA PRO A 27 -5.22 -65.81 -36.38
C PRO A 27 -5.01 -64.60 -35.48
N TRP A 28 -3.87 -64.55 -34.79
CA TRP A 28 -3.46 -63.40 -33.96
C TRP A 28 -3.25 -62.08 -34.73
N ARG A 29 -2.77 -62.12 -35.98
CA ARG A 29 -2.60 -60.91 -36.80
C ARG A 29 -3.96 -60.40 -37.29
N ARG A 30 -4.89 -61.29 -37.63
CA ARG A 30 -6.29 -60.92 -37.97
C ARG A 30 -7.01 -60.36 -36.75
N ALA A 31 -6.92 -61.03 -35.60
CA ALA A 31 -7.49 -60.56 -34.35
C ALA A 31 -6.93 -59.19 -33.98
N ARG A 32 -5.61 -58.99 -34.06
CA ARG A 32 -4.98 -57.68 -33.83
C ARG A 32 -5.49 -56.62 -34.79
N LEU A 33 -5.59 -56.90 -36.09
CA LEU A 33 -6.12 -55.96 -37.07
C LEU A 33 -7.58 -55.60 -36.79
N ILE A 34 -8.43 -56.59 -36.54
CA ILE A 34 -9.85 -56.39 -36.24
C ILE A 34 -10.00 -55.57 -34.96
N VAL A 35 -9.26 -55.92 -33.89
CA VAL A 35 -9.27 -55.15 -32.65
C VAL A 35 -8.82 -53.72 -32.91
N SER A 36 -7.71 -53.49 -33.63
CA SER A 36 -7.25 -52.14 -33.96
C SER A 36 -8.28 -51.34 -34.77
N LEU A 37 -8.94 -51.97 -35.74
CA LEU A 37 -10.00 -51.31 -36.53
C LEU A 37 -11.22 -51.00 -35.67
N LEU A 38 -11.63 -51.91 -34.77
CA LEU A 38 -12.71 -51.67 -33.82
C LEU A 38 -12.35 -50.55 -32.83
N THR A 39 -11.10 -50.45 -32.36
CA THR A 39 -10.68 -49.34 -31.49
C THR A 39 -10.71 -48.00 -32.23
N ILE A 40 -10.21 -47.97 -33.48
CA ILE A 40 -10.21 -46.75 -34.29
C ILE A 40 -11.65 -46.31 -34.61
N PHE A 41 -12.47 -47.24 -35.11
CA PHE A 41 -13.85 -46.94 -35.47
C PHE A 41 -14.70 -46.61 -34.24
N GLY A 42 -14.51 -47.33 -33.14
CA GLY A 42 -15.14 -47.02 -31.85
C GLY A 42 -14.73 -45.65 -31.32
N GLY A 43 -13.45 -45.27 -31.45
CA GLY A 43 -12.96 -43.94 -31.09
C GLY A 43 -13.56 -42.83 -31.95
N LEU A 44 -13.63 -43.02 -33.27
CA LEU A 44 -14.25 -42.06 -34.20
C LEU A 44 -15.76 -41.92 -33.94
N LEU A 45 -16.45 -43.04 -33.70
CA LEU A 45 -17.86 -43.05 -33.35
C LEU A 45 -18.11 -42.34 -32.01
N ALA A 46 -17.25 -42.57 -31.01
CA ALA A 46 -17.31 -41.87 -29.73
C ALA A 46 -17.12 -40.36 -29.91
N ILE A 47 -16.13 -39.92 -30.70
CA ILE A 47 -15.90 -38.49 -31.01
C ILE A 47 -17.11 -37.88 -31.71
N PHE A 48 -17.76 -38.60 -32.63
CA PHE A 48 -18.94 -38.11 -33.35
C PHE A 48 -20.20 -38.01 -32.47
N LEU A 49 -20.38 -38.97 -31.55
CA LEU A 49 -21.55 -39.02 -30.66
C LEU A 49 -21.39 -38.13 -29.42
N PHE A 50 -20.16 -37.86 -28.99
CA PHE A 50 -19.88 -37.11 -27.76
C PHE A 50 -20.48 -35.70 -27.74
N PRO A 51 -20.43 -34.87 -28.81
CA PRO A 51 -21.08 -33.56 -28.81
C PRO A 51 -22.60 -33.59 -28.63
N ARG A 52 -23.25 -34.72 -28.95
CA ARG A 52 -24.72 -34.87 -28.86
C ARG A 52 -25.17 -35.43 -27.52
N TRP A 53 -24.41 -36.37 -26.94
CA TRP A 53 -24.83 -37.14 -25.76
C TRP A 53 -23.84 -37.09 -24.58
N GLY A 54 -22.66 -36.52 -24.78
CA GLY A 54 -21.64 -36.37 -23.75
C GLY A 54 -21.99 -35.26 -22.76
N ARG A 55 -21.59 -35.44 -21.49
CA ARG A 55 -21.67 -34.38 -20.49
C ARG A 55 -20.43 -33.50 -20.58
N GLU A 56 -20.61 -32.19 -20.71
CA GLU A 56 -19.52 -31.20 -20.78
C GLU A 56 -18.57 -31.28 -19.55
N THR A 57 -19.07 -31.77 -18.41
CA THR A 57 -18.28 -32.01 -17.19
C THR A 57 -17.14 -33.00 -17.35
N PHE A 58 -17.15 -33.84 -18.40
CA PHE A 58 -16.08 -34.81 -18.66
C PHE A 58 -14.74 -34.14 -18.97
N PHE A 59 -14.75 -32.94 -19.58
CA PHE A 59 -13.55 -32.15 -19.88
C PHE A 59 -13.29 -31.05 -18.85
N ASN A 60 -13.91 -31.13 -17.67
CA ASN A 60 -13.73 -30.12 -16.64
C ASN A 60 -12.31 -30.18 -16.06
N ALA A 61 -11.55 -29.08 -16.20
CA ALA A 61 -10.20 -28.96 -15.69
C ALA A 61 -10.12 -28.93 -14.15
N GLY A 62 -11.24 -28.72 -13.46
CA GLY A 62 -11.30 -28.70 -11.99
C GLY A 62 -12.53 -27.96 -11.45
N LYS A 63 -12.68 -27.93 -10.12
CA LYS A 63 -13.78 -27.20 -9.47
C LYS A 63 -13.60 -25.70 -9.67
N ILE A 64 -14.67 -24.97 -10.01
CA ILE A 64 -14.63 -23.51 -10.05
C ILE A 64 -14.69 -22.89 -8.64
N SER A 65 -14.39 -21.61 -8.54
CA SER A 65 -14.34 -20.88 -7.29
C SER A 65 -15.70 -20.83 -6.58
N THR A 66 -15.69 -20.72 -5.24
CA THR A 66 -16.95 -20.72 -4.48
C THR A 66 -17.83 -19.53 -4.81
N SER A 67 -17.25 -18.36 -5.12
CA SER A 67 -17.98 -17.17 -5.58
C SER A 67 -18.76 -17.43 -6.88
N HIS A 68 -18.29 -18.35 -7.72
CA HIS A 68 -18.89 -18.69 -8.99
C HIS A 68 -19.70 -20.00 -8.96
N ALA A 69 -19.82 -20.65 -7.80
CA ALA A 69 -20.44 -21.97 -7.66
C ALA A 69 -21.86 -22.07 -8.23
N LYS A 70 -22.62 -20.95 -8.28
CA LYS A 70 -23.98 -20.89 -8.84
C LYS A 70 -24.08 -21.33 -10.30
N PHE A 71 -22.99 -21.26 -11.07
CA PHE A 71 -22.95 -21.68 -12.47
C PHE A 71 -21.89 -22.77 -12.74
N ALA A 72 -21.50 -23.54 -11.72
CA ALA A 72 -20.51 -24.61 -11.83
C ALA A 72 -20.85 -25.70 -12.88
N ASN A 73 -22.14 -25.85 -13.20
CA ASN A 73 -22.63 -26.82 -14.17
C ASN A 73 -23.02 -26.20 -15.52
N ASP A 74 -22.80 -24.90 -15.72
CA ASP A 74 -23.16 -24.18 -16.94
C ASP A 74 -21.91 -23.56 -17.57
N CYS A 75 -21.10 -24.42 -18.23
CA CYS A 75 -19.85 -24.03 -18.86
C CYS A 75 -20.03 -22.90 -19.90
N ALA A 76 -21.22 -22.80 -20.51
CA ALA A 76 -21.57 -21.78 -21.49
C ALA A 76 -21.57 -20.35 -20.92
N LYS A 77 -21.58 -20.20 -19.58
CA LYS A 77 -21.44 -18.91 -18.90
C LYS A 77 -20.05 -18.31 -19.04
N CYS A 78 -19.01 -19.13 -19.23
CA CYS A 78 -17.63 -18.66 -19.35
C CYS A 78 -16.97 -19.08 -20.68
N HIS A 79 -17.37 -20.22 -21.26
CA HIS A 79 -16.82 -20.76 -22.49
C HIS A 79 -17.85 -20.72 -23.61
N ASP A 80 -17.42 -20.35 -24.82
CA ASP A 80 -18.30 -20.49 -25.98
C ASP A 80 -18.38 -21.97 -26.39
N ARG A 81 -19.60 -22.48 -26.60
CA ARG A 81 -19.83 -23.86 -27.07
C ARG A 81 -19.32 -24.13 -28.48
N TYR A 82 -19.07 -23.08 -29.27
CA TYR A 82 -18.75 -23.14 -30.70
C TYR A 82 -17.40 -22.53 -31.04
N VAL A 83 -16.37 -22.72 -30.20
CA VAL A 83 -14.99 -22.29 -30.52
C VAL A 83 -14.43 -22.99 -31.79
N VAL A 84 -15.20 -23.92 -32.38
CA VAL A 84 -14.94 -24.57 -33.69
C VAL A 84 -15.95 -24.13 -34.77
N ALA A 85 -16.43 -22.89 -34.76
CA ALA A 85 -17.15 -22.32 -35.90
C ALA A 85 -16.15 -21.84 -36.96
N GLY A 86 -15.74 -22.72 -37.87
CA GLY A 86 -14.82 -22.42 -38.97
C GLY A 86 -14.27 -23.70 -39.62
N LYS A 87 -13.56 -23.58 -40.76
CA LYS A 87 -12.85 -24.74 -41.33
C LYS A 87 -11.82 -25.21 -40.31
N PHE A 88 -11.85 -26.49 -39.95
CA PHE A 88 -10.95 -27.11 -38.96
C PHE A 88 -9.47 -26.79 -39.21
N SER A 89 -9.05 -26.66 -40.47
CA SER A 89 -7.70 -26.27 -40.87
C SER A 89 -7.32 -24.82 -40.53
N GLU A 90 -8.27 -23.89 -40.59
CA GLU A 90 -8.06 -22.48 -40.23
C GLU A 90 -8.04 -22.33 -38.71
N VAL A 91 -8.96 -23.00 -38.01
CA VAL A 91 -8.96 -23.05 -36.54
C VAL A 91 -7.66 -23.66 -36.02
N LEU A 92 -7.20 -24.80 -36.56
CA LEU A 92 -5.92 -25.37 -36.14
C LEU A 92 -4.75 -24.43 -36.42
N ARG A 93 -4.69 -23.81 -37.60
CA ARG A 93 -3.58 -22.91 -37.98
C ARG A 93 -3.54 -21.66 -37.09
N ASP A 94 -4.70 -21.09 -36.79
CA ASP A 94 -4.85 -19.96 -35.87
C ASP A 94 -4.47 -20.37 -34.44
N ARG A 95 -4.99 -21.49 -33.93
CA ARG A 95 -4.69 -21.96 -32.56
C ARG A 95 -3.23 -22.33 -32.34
N PHE A 96 -2.56 -22.89 -33.36
CA PHE A 96 -1.12 -23.18 -33.31
C PHE A 96 -0.24 -21.92 -33.42
N ARG A 97 -0.70 -20.86 -34.10
CA ARG A 97 0.06 -19.60 -34.26
C ARG A 97 -0.22 -18.58 -33.16
N ASN A 98 -1.47 -18.46 -32.74
CA ASN A 98 -2.00 -17.37 -31.91
C ASN A 98 -2.57 -17.86 -30.57
N GLY A 99 -2.65 -19.17 -30.33
CA GLY A 99 -3.24 -19.74 -29.11
C GLY A 99 -4.78 -19.73 -29.11
N VAL A 100 -5.40 -20.09 -27.98
CA VAL A 100 -6.86 -20.04 -27.81
C VAL A 100 -7.29 -18.57 -27.65
N ALA A 101 -8.30 -18.12 -28.41
CA ALA A 101 -8.85 -16.77 -28.29
C ALA A 101 -9.55 -16.57 -26.94
N ILE A 102 -8.82 -16.03 -25.95
CA ILE A 102 -9.31 -15.84 -24.58
C ILE A 102 -10.21 -14.59 -24.44
N GLU A 103 -10.18 -13.66 -25.40
CA GLU A 103 -11.05 -12.48 -25.43
C GLU A 103 -12.54 -12.83 -25.31
N ALA A 104 -12.95 -14.00 -25.80
CA ALA A 104 -14.30 -14.51 -25.64
C ALA A 104 -14.68 -14.74 -24.18
N ILE A 105 -13.75 -15.29 -23.38
CA ILE A 105 -13.94 -15.52 -21.95
C ILE A 105 -13.95 -14.17 -21.22
N ASP A 106 -13.05 -13.25 -21.57
CA ASP A 106 -13.00 -11.92 -20.96
C ASP A 106 -14.32 -11.16 -21.11
N ARG A 107 -14.92 -11.19 -22.31
CA ARG A 107 -16.26 -10.59 -22.56
C ARG A 107 -17.36 -11.21 -21.69
N LYS A 108 -17.27 -12.51 -21.38
CA LYS A 108 -18.21 -13.18 -20.46
C LYS A 108 -18.00 -12.71 -19.02
N CYS A 109 -16.75 -12.58 -18.57
CA CYS A 109 -16.42 -12.00 -17.27
C CYS A 109 -17.03 -10.60 -17.15
N GLU A 110 -16.84 -9.77 -18.18
CA GLU A 110 -17.31 -8.38 -18.24
C GLU A 110 -18.83 -8.22 -18.16
N THR A 111 -19.59 -9.27 -18.51
CA THR A 111 -21.06 -9.25 -18.43
C THR A 111 -21.55 -9.00 -16.99
N CYS A 112 -20.85 -9.58 -16.01
CA CYS A 112 -21.16 -9.40 -14.58
C CYS A 112 -20.19 -8.44 -13.88
N HIS A 113 -18.98 -8.31 -14.41
CA HIS A 113 -17.90 -7.52 -13.84
C HIS A 113 -17.66 -6.30 -14.75
N GLN A 114 -18.38 -5.18 -14.51
CA GLN A 114 -18.48 -4.08 -15.50
C GLN A 114 -17.55 -2.87 -15.22
N GLN A 115 -16.85 -2.81 -14.08
CA GLN A 115 -16.19 -1.57 -13.60
C GLN A 115 -14.73 -1.76 -13.20
N HIS A 116 -13.89 -2.24 -14.10
CA HIS A 116 -12.46 -2.34 -13.85
C HIS A 116 -11.69 -1.94 -15.10
N SER A 117 -10.93 -0.86 -14.95
CA SER A 117 -9.83 -0.61 -15.86
C SER A 117 -8.70 -1.57 -15.49
N PHE A 118 -8.34 -2.38 -16.47
CA PHE A 118 -7.29 -3.37 -16.34
C PHE A 118 -5.97 -2.68 -16.65
N HIS A 119 -5.14 -2.57 -15.62
CA HIS A 119 -3.72 -2.23 -15.68
C HIS A 119 -3.34 -0.74 -15.73
N GLU A 120 -2.03 -0.50 -15.62
CA GLU A 120 -1.41 0.81 -15.73
C GLU A 120 -1.52 1.34 -17.16
N ALA A 121 -1.60 2.66 -17.32
CA ALA A 121 -1.80 3.29 -18.64
C ALA A 121 -0.72 2.93 -19.67
N ASN A 122 0.48 2.58 -19.22
CA ASN A 122 1.61 2.21 -20.07
C ASN A 122 1.78 0.69 -20.28
N VAL A 123 0.77 -0.13 -20.00
CA VAL A 123 0.77 -1.52 -20.45
C VAL A 123 0.75 -1.57 -21.99
N VAL A 124 1.64 -2.39 -22.56
CA VAL A 124 1.89 -2.42 -24.01
C VAL A 124 0.95 -3.35 -24.76
N GLN A 125 0.43 -4.37 -24.09
CA GLN A 125 -0.51 -5.35 -24.66
C GLN A 125 -1.59 -5.65 -23.64
N ASN A 126 -2.85 -5.57 -24.05
CA ASN A 126 -3.97 -5.95 -23.20
C ASN A 126 -3.82 -7.43 -22.80
N GLN A 127 -3.96 -7.69 -21.51
CA GLN A 127 -3.91 -9.04 -20.96
C GLN A 127 -5.31 -9.47 -20.58
N SER A 128 -5.60 -10.75 -20.81
CA SER A 128 -6.85 -11.35 -20.37
C SER A 128 -6.99 -11.34 -18.85
N CYS A 129 -8.22 -11.26 -18.36
CA CYS A 129 -8.55 -11.48 -16.95
C CYS A 129 -7.92 -12.78 -16.43
N SER A 130 -7.93 -13.85 -17.22
CA SER A 130 -7.41 -15.17 -16.82
C SER A 130 -5.89 -15.26 -16.78
N ALA A 131 -5.16 -14.26 -17.30
CA ALA A 131 -3.70 -14.20 -17.15
C ALA A 131 -3.32 -14.10 -15.67
N CYS A 132 -4.09 -13.32 -14.90
CA CYS A 132 -3.93 -13.16 -13.46
C CYS A 132 -4.93 -14.01 -12.66
N HIS A 133 -6.21 -13.99 -13.05
CA HIS A 133 -7.32 -14.62 -12.35
C HIS A 133 -7.64 -16.01 -12.93
N GLN A 134 -6.95 -17.04 -12.43
CA GLN A 134 -7.16 -18.41 -12.92
C GLN A 134 -8.31 -19.11 -12.20
N GLU A 135 -9.33 -19.48 -12.96
CA GLU A 135 -10.46 -20.30 -12.49
C GLU A 135 -10.14 -21.80 -12.55
N HIS A 136 -11.06 -22.67 -12.10
CA HIS A 136 -10.93 -24.13 -12.00
C HIS A 136 -9.93 -24.63 -10.96
N ARG A 137 -9.54 -23.77 -10.01
CA ARG A 137 -8.64 -24.12 -8.89
C ARG A 137 -9.38 -24.45 -7.58
N GLY A 138 -10.71 -24.33 -7.57
CA GLY A 138 -11.56 -24.60 -6.40
C GLY A 138 -11.37 -23.61 -5.25
N LEU A 139 -10.77 -22.45 -5.50
CA LEU A 139 -10.49 -21.43 -4.49
C LEU A 139 -11.77 -20.74 -4.01
N SER A 140 -11.70 -20.04 -2.87
CA SER A 140 -12.86 -19.28 -2.39
C SER A 140 -13.22 -18.12 -3.34
N ASN A 141 -12.22 -17.48 -3.92
CA ASN A 141 -12.36 -16.40 -4.91
C ASN A 141 -11.15 -16.39 -5.87
N LEU A 142 -11.25 -15.60 -6.93
CA LEU A 142 -10.19 -15.45 -7.93
C LEU A 142 -9.09 -14.43 -7.53
N ARG A 143 -9.17 -13.80 -6.35
CA ARG A 143 -8.28 -12.69 -5.94
C ARG A 143 -6.85 -13.13 -5.63
N LEU A 144 -6.64 -14.42 -5.35
CA LEU A 144 -5.31 -14.99 -5.07
C LEU A 144 -4.50 -15.10 -6.37
N VAL A 145 -3.79 -14.02 -6.70
CA VAL A 145 -2.84 -13.94 -7.81
C VAL A 145 -1.43 -14.10 -7.26
N GLY A 146 -0.68 -15.08 -7.77
CA GLY A 146 0.72 -15.27 -7.42
C GLY A 146 1.63 -14.29 -8.14
N SER A 147 2.80 -14.06 -7.57
CA SER A 147 3.83 -13.18 -8.15
C SER A 147 4.34 -13.69 -9.48
N SER A 148 4.22 -15.00 -9.75
CA SER A 148 4.62 -15.60 -11.03
C SER A 148 3.77 -15.09 -12.20
N GLN A 149 2.46 -14.84 -11.99
CA GLN A 149 1.61 -14.23 -13.01
C GLN A 149 2.07 -12.79 -13.32
N CYS A 150 2.44 -12.01 -12.29
CA CYS A 150 2.97 -10.67 -12.46
C CYS A 150 4.33 -10.69 -13.20
N ALA A 151 5.20 -11.63 -12.82
CA ALA A 151 6.55 -11.77 -13.36
C ALA A 151 6.58 -12.14 -14.85
N THR A 152 5.49 -12.67 -15.42
CA THR A 152 5.39 -12.92 -16.88
C THR A 152 5.66 -11.64 -17.69
N CYS A 153 5.22 -10.48 -17.19
CA CYS A 153 5.52 -9.18 -17.80
C CYS A 153 6.66 -8.46 -17.06
N HIS A 154 6.61 -8.42 -15.73
CA HIS A 154 7.53 -7.61 -14.92
C HIS A 154 8.97 -8.18 -14.83
N ASN A 155 9.19 -9.44 -15.19
CA ASN A 155 10.53 -10.02 -15.30
C ASN A 155 11.01 -10.10 -16.78
N ASN A 156 10.32 -9.42 -17.69
CA ASN A 156 10.66 -9.41 -19.12
C ASN A 156 11.19 -8.05 -19.56
N SER A 157 12.48 -7.98 -19.91
CA SER A 157 13.14 -6.73 -20.28
C SER A 157 12.49 -6.04 -21.47
N ALA A 158 12.19 -6.78 -22.55
CA ALA A 158 11.57 -6.21 -23.75
C ALA A 158 10.20 -5.57 -23.44
N THR A 159 9.38 -6.23 -22.62
CA THR A 159 8.06 -5.74 -22.20
C THR A 159 8.20 -4.47 -21.36
N MET A 160 9.13 -4.45 -20.40
CA MET A 160 9.33 -3.31 -19.53
C MET A 160 9.97 -2.11 -20.25
N THR A 161 10.86 -2.34 -21.21
CA THR A 161 11.41 -1.29 -22.08
C THR A 161 10.31 -0.66 -22.95
N ALA A 162 9.47 -1.47 -23.59
CA ALA A 162 8.35 -0.97 -24.39
C ALA A 162 7.34 -0.20 -23.52
N SER A 163 7.09 -0.67 -22.29
CA SER A 163 6.24 0.02 -21.31
C SER A 163 6.82 1.36 -20.86
N ALA A 164 8.13 1.46 -20.68
CA ALA A 164 8.82 2.73 -20.40
C ALA A 164 8.66 3.72 -21.56
N GLN A 165 8.90 3.25 -22.79
CA GLN A 165 8.75 4.06 -24.01
C GLN A 165 7.34 4.62 -24.16
N LYS A 166 6.30 3.77 -24.03
CA LYS A 166 4.91 4.19 -24.03
C LYS A 166 4.60 5.16 -22.88
N GLY A 167 5.13 4.90 -21.68
CA GLY A 167 4.87 5.71 -20.50
C GLY A 167 5.45 7.12 -20.55
N MET A 168 6.49 7.36 -21.37
CA MET A 168 7.10 8.68 -21.52
C MET A 168 6.21 9.67 -22.31
N SER A 169 5.27 9.19 -23.12
CA SER A 169 4.34 10.04 -23.87
C SER A 169 2.98 10.25 -23.17
N ILE A 170 2.75 9.58 -22.04
CA ILE A 170 1.49 9.64 -21.31
C ILE A 170 1.56 10.73 -20.21
N PRO A 171 0.54 11.59 -20.07
CA PRO A 171 0.45 12.56 -18.98
C PRO A 171 0.57 11.89 -17.60
N ARG A 172 1.31 12.54 -16.68
CA ARG A 172 1.67 11.95 -15.38
C ARG A 172 0.45 11.71 -14.48
N ASP A 173 -0.57 12.55 -14.59
CA ASP A 173 -1.83 12.48 -13.86
C ASP A 173 -2.55 11.14 -14.04
N VAL A 174 -2.44 10.52 -15.22
CA VAL A 174 -3.05 9.23 -15.54
C VAL A 174 -2.49 8.09 -14.67
N PHE A 175 -1.27 8.23 -14.13
CA PHE A 175 -0.64 7.23 -13.27
C PHE A 175 -1.04 7.36 -11.79
N HIS A 176 -1.76 8.41 -11.39
CA HIS A 176 -2.21 8.57 -10.00
C HIS A 176 -3.48 7.74 -9.75
N ARG A 177 -3.30 6.56 -9.15
CA ARG A 177 -4.39 5.57 -8.96
C ARG A 177 -5.08 5.61 -7.60
N HIS A 178 -4.60 6.42 -6.66
CA HIS A 178 -5.18 6.48 -5.32
C HIS A 178 -5.58 7.92 -5.01
N PRO A 179 -6.87 8.28 -5.22
CA PRO A 179 -7.36 9.57 -4.74
C PRO A 179 -7.30 9.56 -3.22
N HIS A 180 -6.70 10.60 -2.67
CA HIS A 180 -6.68 10.88 -1.24
C HIS A 180 -7.66 12.01 -0.95
N SER A 181 -8.20 12.06 0.27
CA SER A 181 -9.12 13.15 0.61
C SER A 181 -8.34 14.47 0.64
N ALA A 182 -8.99 15.58 0.28
CA ALA A 182 -8.35 16.90 0.27
C ALA A 182 -7.85 17.35 1.66
N GLN A 183 -8.32 16.70 2.74
CA GLN A 183 -7.88 16.94 4.10
C GLN A 183 -6.60 16.17 4.46
N GLN A 184 -6.21 15.17 3.67
CA GLN A 184 -5.00 14.39 3.88
C GLN A 184 -3.79 15.09 3.25
N VAL A 185 -2.75 15.23 4.05
CA VAL A 185 -1.43 15.67 3.61
C VAL A 185 -0.66 14.44 3.15
N VAL A 186 -0.52 14.28 1.84
CA VAL A 186 0.17 13.16 1.21
C VAL A 186 1.52 13.63 0.69
N PHE A 187 2.57 12.90 1.03
CA PHE A 187 3.90 13.14 0.48
C PHE A 187 4.06 12.33 -0.81
N GLU A 188 4.02 13.02 -1.94
CA GLU A 188 4.19 12.41 -3.26
C GLU A 188 5.51 12.88 -3.89
N LEU A 189 6.32 11.90 -4.28
CA LEU A 189 7.53 12.15 -5.06
C LEU A 189 7.22 12.07 -6.56
N PRO A 190 7.90 12.87 -7.39
CA PRO A 190 7.66 12.85 -8.83
C PRO A 190 7.95 11.45 -9.40
N ARG A 191 7.05 10.96 -10.26
CA ARG A 191 7.27 9.76 -11.06
C ARG A 191 8.51 9.97 -11.97
N PRO A 192 9.48 9.03 -11.99
CA PRO A 192 10.59 9.08 -12.94
C PRO A 192 10.10 9.13 -14.39
N PRO A 193 10.82 9.76 -15.34
CA PRO A 193 10.39 9.85 -16.74
C PRO A 193 10.05 8.47 -17.36
N GLN A 194 10.92 7.49 -17.16
CA GLN A 194 10.71 6.11 -17.62
C GLN A 194 9.70 5.32 -16.78
N GLY A 195 9.22 5.87 -15.67
CA GLY A 195 8.36 5.17 -14.71
C GLY A 195 9.11 4.17 -13.84
N PHE A 196 8.36 3.25 -13.25
CA PHE A 196 8.87 2.18 -12.39
C PHE A 196 8.97 0.87 -13.18
N THR A 197 9.86 0.84 -14.19
CA THR A 197 9.93 -0.25 -15.17
C THR A 197 11.13 -1.19 -15.01
N ASN A 198 11.69 -1.28 -13.81
CA ASN A 198 12.77 -2.23 -13.55
C ASN A 198 12.24 -3.66 -13.63
N THR A 199 13.07 -4.58 -14.16
CA THR A 199 12.72 -6.00 -14.23
C THR A 199 13.03 -6.72 -12.93
N PHE A 200 12.09 -7.51 -12.41
CA PHE A 200 12.32 -8.36 -11.26
C PHE A 200 11.32 -9.52 -11.19
N ALA A 201 11.75 -10.64 -10.62
CA ALA A 201 10.92 -11.84 -10.47
C ALA A 201 10.20 -11.94 -9.11
N SER A 202 10.75 -11.31 -8.07
CA SER A 202 10.24 -11.44 -6.70
C SER A 202 10.58 -10.25 -5.82
N PHE A 203 9.81 -10.10 -4.74
CA PHE A 203 10.01 -9.04 -3.74
C PHE A 203 11.39 -9.12 -3.06
N SER A 204 11.75 -10.28 -2.54
CA SER A 204 12.95 -10.44 -1.71
C SER A 204 14.26 -10.29 -2.48
N GLN A 205 14.31 -10.74 -3.75
CA GLN A 205 15.57 -10.81 -4.49
C GLN A 205 15.87 -9.52 -5.27
N ALA A 206 14.92 -9.04 -6.08
CA ALA A 206 15.22 -8.03 -7.10
C ALA A 206 14.24 -6.85 -7.15
N HIS A 207 13.21 -6.82 -6.29
CA HIS A 207 12.33 -5.66 -6.23
C HIS A 207 13.11 -4.38 -5.91
N PRO A 208 12.87 -3.27 -6.63
CA PRO A 208 13.54 -2.00 -6.37
C PRO A 208 13.33 -1.51 -4.94
N GLU A 209 14.27 -0.72 -4.43
CA GLU A 209 14.08 -0.04 -3.15
C GLU A 209 12.92 0.96 -3.24
N PHE A 210 12.23 1.20 -2.10
CA PHE A 210 11.15 2.16 -2.03
C PHE A 210 11.65 3.56 -2.40
N GLN A 211 10.83 4.31 -3.15
CA GLN A 211 11.26 5.59 -3.73
C GLN A 211 11.82 6.56 -2.69
N LEU A 212 11.18 6.66 -1.51
CA LEU A 212 11.62 7.48 -0.39
C LEU A 212 13.08 7.18 0.01
N LYS A 213 13.46 5.91 0.08
CA LYS A 213 14.82 5.49 0.41
C LYS A 213 15.78 5.67 -0.76
N ARG A 214 15.34 5.35 -1.98
CA ARG A 214 16.18 5.50 -3.18
C ARG A 214 16.65 6.94 -3.41
N VAL A 215 15.79 7.93 -3.12
CA VAL A 215 16.13 9.35 -3.29
C VAL A 215 16.60 10.03 -2.01
N ASN A 216 16.73 9.29 -0.90
CA ASN A 216 16.99 9.83 0.43
C ASN A 216 16.07 11.02 0.76
N ALA A 217 14.77 10.81 0.59
CA ALA A 217 13.77 11.85 0.86
C ALA A 217 13.92 12.39 2.28
N ARG A 218 13.76 13.69 2.42
CA ARG A 218 13.79 14.42 3.70
C ARG A 218 12.39 14.93 4.01
N ASP A 219 12.04 14.97 5.29
CA ASP A 219 10.79 15.60 5.72
C ASP A 219 10.87 17.12 5.49
N PRO A 220 9.90 17.71 4.76
CA PRO A 220 9.88 19.14 4.53
C PRO A 220 9.39 19.95 5.73
N ASP A 221 8.91 19.31 6.82
CA ASP A 221 8.48 20.01 8.02
C ASP A 221 9.66 20.77 8.68
N ALA A 222 9.37 21.98 9.14
CA ALA A 222 10.31 22.87 9.82
C ALA A 222 10.20 22.79 11.35
N LEU A 223 9.28 21.97 11.89
CA LEU A 223 9.19 21.71 13.32
C LEU A 223 10.54 21.17 13.82
N ARG A 224 11.00 21.66 14.97
CA ARG A 224 12.21 21.16 15.64
C ARG A 224 11.82 20.06 16.59
N PHE A 225 11.89 18.83 16.12
CA PHE A 225 11.59 17.63 16.88
C PHE A 225 12.73 16.62 16.80
N ASN A 226 12.99 15.95 17.92
CA ASN A 226 14.08 14.99 18.11
C ASN A 226 13.53 13.78 18.88
N HIS A 227 13.29 12.66 18.19
CA HIS A 227 12.77 11.45 18.81
C HIS A 227 13.72 10.93 19.89
N GLN A 228 15.03 10.85 19.61
CA GLN A 228 16.03 10.35 20.56
C GLN A 228 15.97 11.08 21.91
N ARG A 229 15.77 12.39 21.91
CA ARG A 229 15.64 13.19 23.14
C ARG A 229 14.42 12.80 23.96
N HIS A 230 13.29 12.52 23.31
CA HIS A 230 12.03 12.17 23.99
C HIS A 230 12.05 10.77 24.61
N PHE A 231 12.94 9.88 24.14
CA PHE A 231 13.14 8.54 24.71
C PHE A 231 14.31 8.46 25.69
N ALA A 232 14.95 9.59 26.03
CA ALA A 232 16.07 9.62 26.96
C ALA A 232 15.63 9.28 28.40
N SER A 233 16.54 8.71 29.19
CA SER A 233 16.23 8.17 30.53
C SER A 233 15.90 9.23 31.58
N ASP A 234 16.31 10.47 31.36
CA ASP A 234 16.08 11.62 32.23
C ASP A 234 14.74 12.31 31.97
N ILE A 235 13.97 11.87 30.97
CA ILE A 235 12.60 12.35 30.73
C ILE A 235 11.66 11.78 31.80
N PRO A 236 10.95 12.62 32.57
CA PRO A 236 10.02 12.15 33.58
C PRO A 236 8.86 11.32 32.99
N PRO A 237 8.38 10.29 33.69
CA PRO A 237 7.18 9.56 33.28
C PRO A 237 5.94 10.46 33.19
N VAL A 238 5.08 10.18 32.22
CA VAL A 238 3.75 10.78 32.08
C VAL A 238 2.74 9.78 32.59
N ASN A 239 1.90 10.17 33.56
CA ASN A 239 0.94 9.27 34.22
C ASN A 239 1.59 7.98 34.78
N GLY A 240 2.81 8.10 35.30
CA GLY A 240 3.55 6.95 35.86
C GLY A 240 4.20 6.03 34.82
N GLN A 241 4.06 6.31 33.53
CA GLN A 241 4.64 5.50 32.45
C GLN A 241 5.70 6.28 31.66
N LYS A 242 6.78 5.60 31.27
CA LYS A 242 7.73 6.15 30.30
C LYS A 242 7.04 6.29 28.96
N LEU A 243 7.48 7.28 28.16
CA LEU A 243 6.98 7.45 26.81
C LEU A 243 7.29 6.21 25.97
N ASP A 244 6.28 5.72 25.26
CA ASP A 244 6.40 4.71 24.22
C ASP A 244 5.97 5.29 22.87
N CYS A 245 6.04 4.48 21.81
CA CYS A 245 5.64 4.92 20.47
C CYS A 245 4.13 5.28 20.42
N ASN A 246 3.29 4.56 21.16
CA ASN A 246 1.83 4.66 21.11
C ASN A 246 1.30 5.92 21.80
N TYR A 247 2.07 6.52 22.70
CA TYR A 247 1.72 7.82 23.30
C TYR A 247 1.48 8.90 22.22
N CYS A 248 2.34 8.95 21.19
CA CYS A 248 2.20 9.86 20.05
C CYS A 248 1.47 9.21 18.87
N HIS A 249 1.87 7.98 18.51
CA HIS A 249 1.33 7.28 17.36
C HIS A 249 0.16 6.39 17.77
N GLN A 250 -1.02 7.00 17.87
CA GLN A 250 -2.24 6.29 18.20
C GLN A 250 -2.86 5.63 16.97
N LEU A 251 -3.07 4.32 17.01
CA LEU A 251 -3.62 3.59 15.88
C LEU A 251 -5.05 4.05 15.57
N GLN A 252 -5.40 4.13 14.30
CA GLN A 252 -6.79 4.33 13.88
C GLN A 252 -7.60 3.05 14.12
N PRO A 253 -8.93 3.15 14.28
CA PRO A 253 -9.79 1.97 14.49
C PRO A 253 -9.70 0.90 13.41
N ASP A 254 -9.39 1.28 12.16
CA ASP A 254 -9.19 0.34 11.04
C ASP A 254 -7.88 -0.46 11.13
N GLY A 255 -7.02 -0.10 12.08
CA GLY A 255 -5.73 -0.72 12.34
C GLY A 255 -4.69 -0.48 11.26
N ARG A 256 -5.03 0.25 10.18
CA ARG A 256 -4.15 0.38 9.02
C ARG A 256 -3.15 1.51 9.20
N PHE A 257 -3.63 2.62 9.75
CA PHE A 257 -2.88 3.86 9.86
C PHE A 257 -2.86 4.40 11.28
N TYR A 258 -2.04 5.42 11.52
CA TYR A 258 -2.04 6.19 12.77
C TYR A 258 -2.84 7.48 12.62
N GLN A 259 -3.35 7.96 13.75
CA GLN A 259 -4.02 9.26 13.87
C GLN A 259 -3.02 10.39 13.67
N ARG A 260 -3.53 11.57 13.31
CA ARG A 260 -2.70 12.76 13.13
C ARG A 260 -2.25 13.28 14.50
N ILE A 261 -0.94 13.50 14.64
CA ILE A 261 -0.37 14.10 15.84
C ILE A 261 -0.82 15.56 15.96
N SER A 262 -1.14 15.98 17.18
CA SER A 262 -1.47 17.37 17.49
C SER A 262 -0.79 17.84 18.76
N PHE A 263 -0.50 19.15 18.83
CA PHE A 263 0.13 19.74 20.02
C PHE A 263 -0.69 19.47 21.29
N ALA A 264 -2.01 19.70 21.24
CA ALA A 264 -2.88 19.55 22.40
C ALA A 264 -2.91 18.11 22.94
N ALA A 265 -2.95 17.12 22.05
CA ALA A 265 -3.04 15.72 22.45
C ALA A 265 -1.68 15.12 22.85
N ASN A 266 -0.59 15.51 22.18
CA ASN A 266 0.67 14.77 22.25
C ASN A 266 1.85 15.56 22.86
N CYS A 267 1.80 16.90 22.87
CA CYS A 267 2.92 17.73 23.32
C CYS A 267 2.61 18.48 24.61
N GLN A 268 1.38 19.00 24.75
CA GLN A 268 1.02 20.00 25.75
C GLN A 268 1.17 19.52 27.21
N ALA A 269 1.08 18.21 27.46
CA ALA A 269 1.28 17.64 28.79
C ALA A 269 2.69 17.86 29.35
N CYS A 270 3.71 17.90 28.47
CA CYS A 270 5.13 18.06 28.85
C CYS A 270 5.74 19.38 28.35
N HIS A 271 5.16 19.99 27.32
CA HIS A 271 5.53 21.30 26.81
C HIS A 271 4.35 22.24 27.02
N SER A 272 4.20 22.73 28.26
CA SER A 272 3.09 23.60 28.58
C SER A 272 3.33 24.98 27.98
N LEU A 273 2.26 25.69 27.64
CA LEU A 273 2.32 27.09 27.15
C LEU A 273 2.23 28.08 28.32
N GLN A 274 2.76 27.69 29.47
CA GLN A 274 2.82 28.48 30.70
C GLN A 274 3.95 29.51 30.61
N PHE A 275 3.59 30.77 30.44
CA PHE A 275 4.56 31.88 30.41
C PHE A 275 4.82 32.48 31.81
N ASP A 276 3.92 32.25 32.76
CA ASP A 276 4.00 32.73 34.14
C ASP A 276 4.10 31.56 35.12
N SER A 277 5.25 31.43 35.78
CA SER A 277 5.55 30.35 36.71
C SER A 277 4.68 30.37 37.98
N ARG A 278 4.21 31.54 38.39
CA ARG A 278 3.39 31.72 39.60
C ARG A 278 1.92 31.39 39.34
N ASN A 279 1.50 31.42 38.08
CA ASN A 279 0.14 31.13 37.64
C ASN A 279 0.13 30.01 36.57
N PRO A 280 0.42 28.75 36.93
CA PRO A 280 0.63 27.65 35.99
C PRO A 280 -0.56 27.28 35.10
N ASP A 281 -1.76 27.57 35.57
CA ASP A 281 -2.98 27.34 34.81
C ASP A 281 -3.22 28.43 33.73
N MET A 282 -2.46 29.52 33.77
CA MET A 282 -2.53 30.60 32.79
C MET A 282 -1.63 30.29 31.60
N ARG A 283 -2.25 29.82 30.52
CA ARG A 283 -1.55 29.35 29.32
C ARG A 283 -1.84 30.26 28.13
N ILE A 284 -0.81 30.47 27.31
CA ILE A 284 -0.94 31.19 26.04
C ILE A 284 -1.71 30.31 25.03
N PRO A 285 -2.59 30.89 24.18
CA PRO A 285 -3.21 30.16 23.07
C PRO A 285 -2.19 29.57 22.08
N HIS A 286 -2.45 28.38 21.55
CA HIS A 286 -1.62 27.77 20.50
C HIS A 286 -2.23 27.95 19.10
N GLY A 287 -1.37 28.05 18.08
CA GLY A 287 -1.77 27.95 16.68
C GLY A 287 -2.22 29.25 16.00
N ASN A 288 -2.35 30.36 16.73
CA ASN A 288 -2.66 31.67 16.15
C ASN A 288 -1.82 32.78 16.80
N VAL A 289 -0.89 33.34 16.03
CA VAL A 289 0.02 34.39 16.50
C VAL A 289 -0.73 35.66 16.90
N GLY A 290 -1.77 36.04 16.16
CA GLY A 290 -2.59 37.19 16.47
C GLY A 290 -3.28 37.05 17.84
N LEU A 291 -3.87 35.89 18.12
CA LEU A 291 -4.48 35.60 19.42
C LEU A 291 -3.45 35.62 20.56
N VAL A 292 -2.24 35.10 20.33
CA VAL A 292 -1.15 35.17 21.32
C VAL A 292 -0.80 36.63 21.65
N ARG A 293 -0.64 37.48 20.63
CA ARG A 293 -0.32 38.90 20.85
C ARG A 293 -1.44 39.63 21.56
N THR A 294 -2.69 39.40 21.16
CA THR A 294 -3.85 39.98 21.83
C THR A 294 -3.91 39.53 23.29
N PHE A 295 -3.64 38.26 23.57
CA PHE A 295 -3.57 37.73 24.94
C PHE A 295 -2.49 38.45 25.76
N LEU A 296 -1.27 38.57 25.25
CA LEU A 296 -0.16 39.25 25.94
C LEU A 296 -0.40 40.75 26.14
N ARG A 297 -1.04 41.42 25.18
CA ARG A 297 -1.36 42.86 25.27
C ARG A 297 -2.57 43.15 26.14
N SER A 298 -3.39 42.15 26.46
CA SER A 298 -4.56 42.27 27.34
C SER A 298 -4.36 41.58 28.70
N LEU A 299 -3.10 41.33 29.11
CA LEU A 299 -2.79 40.66 30.37
C LEU A 299 -3.56 41.16 31.60
N PRO A 300 -3.79 42.48 31.80
CA PRO A 300 -4.61 42.94 32.92
C PRO A 300 -6.02 42.34 32.94
N ALA A 301 -6.67 42.25 31.77
CA ALA A 301 -7.97 41.60 31.63
C ALA A 301 -7.86 40.08 31.82
N GLN A 302 -6.83 39.45 31.24
CA GLN A 302 -6.60 38.01 31.39
C GLN A 302 -6.39 37.61 32.86
N TYR A 303 -5.64 38.39 33.63
CA TYR A 303 -5.46 38.17 35.07
C TYR A 303 -6.72 38.44 35.87
N ALA A 304 -7.54 39.42 35.47
CA ALA A 304 -8.82 39.68 36.13
C ALA A 304 -9.77 38.50 35.96
N ASP A 305 -9.87 37.95 34.76
CA ASP A 305 -10.68 36.76 34.48
C ASP A 305 -10.13 35.52 35.18
N TYR A 306 -8.81 35.36 35.22
CA TYR A 306 -8.15 34.30 35.98
C TYR A 306 -8.45 34.41 37.50
N ALA A 307 -8.40 35.62 38.06
CA ALA A 307 -8.71 35.88 39.46
C ALA A 307 -10.16 35.47 39.79
N ARG A 308 -11.12 35.88 38.95
CA ARG A 308 -12.55 35.56 39.13
C ARG A 308 -12.85 34.08 38.93
N LEU A 309 -12.46 33.55 37.77
CA LEU A 309 -12.93 32.25 37.28
C LEU A 309 -12.10 31.07 37.78
N LYS A 310 -10.82 31.28 38.07
CA LYS A 310 -9.90 30.19 38.49
C LYS A 310 -9.53 30.28 39.96
N LYS A 311 -9.33 31.49 40.51
CA LYS A 311 -8.95 31.67 41.92
C LYS A 311 -10.12 31.97 42.85
N GLY A 312 -11.29 32.36 42.32
CA GLY A 312 -12.45 32.73 43.12
C GLY A 312 -12.22 33.98 43.97
N ILE A 313 -11.35 34.89 43.52
CA ILE A 313 -11.03 36.12 44.24
C ILE A 313 -12.26 37.05 44.19
N PRO A 314 -12.71 37.62 45.33
CA PRO A 314 -13.84 38.54 45.36
C PRO A 314 -13.61 39.77 44.48
N GLU A 315 -14.65 40.27 43.80
CA GLU A 315 -14.53 41.38 42.82
C GLU A 315 -13.79 42.61 43.38
N ARG A 316 -14.00 42.94 44.66
CA ARG A 316 -13.34 44.06 45.35
C ARG A 316 -11.81 43.90 45.47
N GLU A 317 -11.27 42.69 45.37
CA GLU A 317 -9.85 42.37 45.50
C GLU A 317 -9.17 42.11 44.13
N VAL A 318 -9.95 41.96 43.06
CA VAL A 318 -9.44 41.63 41.72
C VAL A 318 -8.44 42.67 41.21
N SER A 319 -8.72 43.96 41.39
CA SER A 319 -7.84 45.04 40.93
C SER A 319 -6.46 45.00 41.61
N GLY A 320 -6.43 44.73 42.93
CA GLY A 320 -5.21 44.57 43.70
C GLY A 320 -4.38 43.36 43.24
N PHE A 321 -5.05 42.22 43.00
CA PHE A 321 -4.41 41.03 42.44
C PHE A 321 -3.80 41.32 41.07
N VAL A 322 -4.55 41.93 40.15
CA VAL A 322 -4.07 42.25 38.79
C VAL A 322 -2.85 43.19 38.86
N ALA A 323 -2.92 44.25 39.67
CA ALA A 323 -1.80 45.17 39.83
C ALA A 323 -0.53 44.47 40.33
N GLN A 324 -0.68 43.53 41.27
CA GLN A 324 0.42 42.72 41.78
C GLN A 324 1.02 41.82 40.70
N GLN A 325 0.20 41.09 39.92
CA GLN A 325 0.69 40.20 38.87
C GLN A 325 1.41 40.98 37.75
N ILE A 326 0.85 42.11 37.32
CA ILE A 326 1.47 42.97 36.30
C ILE A 326 2.79 43.55 36.79
N LYS A 327 2.86 43.98 38.07
CA LYS A 327 4.11 44.44 38.68
C LYS A 327 5.16 43.32 38.65
N GLN A 328 4.80 42.10 39.04
CA GLN A 328 5.73 40.96 39.04
C GLN A 328 6.26 40.63 37.65
N LEU A 329 5.41 40.66 36.61
CA LEU A 329 5.86 40.48 35.23
C LEU A 329 6.81 41.61 34.79
N ARG A 330 6.52 42.85 35.19
CA ARG A 330 7.40 43.98 34.90
C ARG A 330 8.75 43.88 35.62
N ASP A 331 8.75 43.41 36.87
CA ASP A 331 9.99 43.17 37.62
C ASP A 331 10.84 42.07 36.97
N GLN A 332 10.21 41.11 36.29
CA GLN A 332 10.88 40.00 35.61
C GLN A 332 11.35 40.33 34.18
N PHE A 333 10.54 41.05 33.40
CA PHE A 333 10.77 41.27 31.97
C PHE A 333 10.96 42.75 31.59
N HIS A 334 10.92 43.68 32.54
CA HIS A 334 11.02 45.14 32.36
C HIS A 334 9.88 45.80 31.55
N SER A 335 9.43 45.20 30.44
CA SER A 335 8.39 45.71 29.55
C SER A 335 7.54 44.60 28.93
N GLY A 336 6.37 44.98 28.39
CA GLY A 336 5.52 44.06 27.64
C GLY A 336 6.16 43.58 26.32
N ASP A 337 6.96 44.43 25.68
CA ASP A 337 7.68 44.07 24.45
C ASP A 337 8.79 43.05 24.70
N GLU A 338 9.50 43.16 25.82
CA GLU A 338 10.48 42.16 26.25
C GLU A 338 9.83 40.83 26.61
N LEU A 339 8.67 40.84 27.27
CA LEU A 339 7.87 39.63 27.51
C LEU A 339 7.43 38.99 26.18
N GLU A 340 6.88 39.78 25.25
CA GLU A 340 6.47 39.31 23.92
C GLU A 340 7.67 38.71 23.17
N ARG A 341 8.84 39.36 23.24
CA ARG A 341 10.08 38.87 22.64
C ARG A 341 10.53 37.56 23.28
N ALA A 342 10.46 37.43 24.61
CA ALA A 342 10.81 36.21 25.32
C ALA A 342 9.88 35.05 24.92
N VAL A 343 8.57 35.30 24.82
CA VAL A 343 7.57 34.31 24.40
C VAL A 343 7.83 33.81 22.98
N PHE A 344 8.13 34.68 22.02
CA PHE A 344 8.26 34.26 20.63
C PHE A 344 9.66 33.75 20.25
N PHE A 345 10.73 34.36 20.75
CA PHE A 345 12.08 34.17 20.17
C PHE A 345 13.04 33.35 21.03
N THR A 346 12.68 33.00 22.26
CA THR A 346 13.54 32.17 23.11
C THR A 346 13.60 30.74 22.56
N LYS A 347 14.84 30.25 22.36
CA LYS A 347 15.14 28.92 21.78
C LYS A 347 15.79 27.96 22.77
N ASP A 348 16.34 28.49 23.85
CA ASP A 348 17.18 27.72 24.77
C ASP A 348 16.36 27.42 26.03
N PRO A 349 16.01 26.15 26.29
CA PRO A 349 15.19 25.77 27.43
C PRO A 349 15.90 25.96 28.78
N TYR A 350 17.21 26.20 28.77
CA TYR A 350 18.03 26.37 29.96
C TYR A 350 18.43 27.82 30.24
N LYS A 351 18.19 28.75 29.30
CA LYS A 351 18.61 30.16 29.43
C LYS A 351 17.69 31.09 30.23
N PRO A 352 16.36 30.91 30.33
CA PRO A 352 15.52 31.88 31.05
C PRO A 352 15.25 31.56 32.52
N GLN A 353 15.93 30.59 33.16
CA GLN A 353 15.49 30.06 34.47
C GLN A 353 16.59 29.88 35.53
N GLN A 354 17.49 30.85 35.67
CA GLN A 354 18.31 30.95 36.89
C GLN A 354 17.50 31.36 38.14
N THR A 355 16.23 31.76 37.97
CA THR A 355 15.34 32.23 39.06
C THR A 355 14.10 31.36 39.29
N MET A 356 13.95 30.23 38.60
CA MET A 356 12.84 29.31 38.83
C MET A 356 13.28 28.13 39.67
N GLY A 357 12.63 27.97 40.83
CA GLY A 357 12.73 26.76 41.65
C GLY A 357 12.45 25.49 40.84
N ALA A 358 12.97 24.36 41.35
CA ALA A 358 13.02 23.04 40.73
C ALA A 358 11.97 22.79 39.63
N ALA A 359 12.47 22.45 38.44
CA ALA A 359 11.78 21.95 37.26
C ALA A 359 10.28 21.66 37.45
N ALA A 360 9.46 22.69 37.32
CA ALA A 360 8.04 22.49 37.06
C ALA A 360 7.93 21.74 35.72
N ARG A 361 7.30 20.57 35.74
CA ARG A 361 6.96 19.84 34.51
C ARG A 361 6.22 20.80 33.58
N GLY A 362 6.68 20.95 32.34
CA GLY A 362 5.97 21.77 31.37
C GLY A 362 6.53 23.17 31.11
N ASN A 363 7.78 23.52 31.40
CA ASN A 363 8.22 24.89 31.14
C ASN A 363 8.11 25.28 29.66
N PHE A 364 7.37 26.36 29.42
CA PHE A 364 7.34 27.01 28.13
C PHE A 364 8.67 27.74 27.92
N THR A 365 9.46 27.28 26.95
CA THR A 365 10.70 27.97 26.58
C THR A 365 10.43 29.22 25.75
N GLY A 366 9.57 29.08 24.74
CA GLY A 366 9.30 30.09 23.73
C GLY A 366 8.94 29.43 22.40
N CYS A 367 8.22 30.13 21.52
CA CYS A 367 7.75 29.56 20.25
C CYS A 367 8.92 29.07 19.39
N ALA A 368 10.05 29.79 19.39
CA ALA A 368 11.23 29.46 18.61
C ALA A 368 11.99 28.19 19.07
N PHE A 369 11.62 27.63 20.24
CA PHE A 369 12.11 26.32 20.67
C PHE A 369 11.70 25.24 19.66
N CYS A 370 10.42 25.21 19.28
CA CYS A 370 9.86 24.24 18.34
C CYS A 370 9.74 24.79 16.91
N HIS A 371 9.40 26.06 16.74
CA HIS A 371 9.12 26.64 15.43
C HIS A 371 10.29 27.45 14.88
N GLU A 372 10.35 27.56 13.57
CA GLU A 372 11.05 28.67 12.93
C GLU A 372 10.21 29.94 13.09
N VAL A 373 10.81 30.98 13.69
CA VAL A 373 10.15 32.27 13.98
C VAL A 373 10.96 33.38 13.31
N LYS A 374 10.31 34.13 12.42
CA LYS A 374 10.91 35.25 11.67
C LYS A 374 10.38 36.57 12.23
N PRO A 375 11.26 37.52 12.62
CA PRO A 375 10.83 38.83 13.06
C PRO A 375 10.21 39.61 11.89
N VAL A 376 9.22 40.45 12.20
CA VAL A 376 8.61 41.38 11.26
C VAL A 376 8.67 42.78 11.89
N ALA A 377 9.21 43.75 11.16
CA ALA A 377 9.31 45.13 11.64
C ALA A 377 7.90 45.67 11.95
N ASN A 378 7.71 46.20 13.17
CA ASN A 378 6.44 46.76 13.65
C ASN A 378 5.23 45.81 13.55
N GLY A 379 5.45 44.50 13.45
CA GLY A 379 4.43 43.50 13.17
C GLY A 379 4.46 42.30 14.12
N ALA A 380 3.53 41.37 13.92
CA ALA A 380 3.56 40.07 14.58
C ALA A 380 4.66 39.22 13.93
N PRO A 381 5.43 38.41 14.69
CA PRO A 381 6.39 37.52 14.08
C PRO A 381 5.70 36.49 13.19
N THR A 382 6.33 36.14 12.09
CA THR A 382 5.86 35.04 11.23
C THR A 382 6.36 33.73 11.82
N ILE A 383 5.45 32.81 12.13
CA ILE A 383 5.78 31.47 12.60
C ILE A 383 5.55 30.49 11.46
N THR A 384 6.57 29.72 11.09
CA THR A 384 6.42 28.65 10.10
C THR A 384 5.47 27.59 10.68
N LYS A 385 4.34 27.38 9.99
CA LYS A 385 3.34 26.38 10.37
C LYS A 385 3.88 24.98 10.07
N PRO A 386 3.87 24.05 11.04
CA PRO A 386 4.30 22.68 10.80
C PRO A 386 3.45 22.00 9.73
N PHE A 387 4.12 21.18 8.92
CA PHE A 387 3.52 20.38 7.85
C PHE A 387 3.65 18.89 8.18
N LEU A 388 2.70 18.38 8.97
CA LEU A 388 2.68 16.96 9.31
C LEU A 388 2.10 16.14 8.15
N VAL A 389 2.93 15.27 7.59
CA VAL A 389 2.56 14.31 6.53
C VAL A 389 1.72 13.17 7.13
N ASP A 390 0.51 12.99 6.61
CA ASP A 390 -0.37 11.88 7.02
C ASP A 390 -0.01 10.57 6.30
N ARG A 391 0.48 10.66 5.05
CA ARG A 391 0.75 9.49 4.19
C ARG A 391 2.07 9.64 3.42
N TRP A 392 3.06 8.82 3.77
CA TRP A 392 4.38 8.78 3.13
C TRP A 392 4.48 7.82 1.93
N MET A 393 3.78 6.69 1.99
CA MET A 393 3.77 5.66 0.94
C MET A 393 2.34 5.42 0.44
N PRO A 394 1.74 6.39 -0.27
CA PRO A 394 0.32 6.34 -0.66
C PRO A 394 -0.06 5.15 -1.54
N GLN A 395 0.90 4.61 -2.28
CA GLN A 395 0.72 3.46 -3.18
C GLN A 395 0.83 2.09 -2.47
N ALA A 396 1.13 2.07 -1.16
CA ALA A 396 1.28 0.84 -0.40
C ALA A 396 -0.02 0.45 0.34
N ASN A 397 -0.32 -0.84 0.36
CA ASN A 397 -1.45 -1.41 1.10
C ASN A 397 -1.06 -2.02 2.46
N PHE A 398 -0.06 -1.43 3.12
CA PHE A 398 0.42 -1.88 4.43
C PHE A 398 -0.66 -1.69 5.52
N ASN A 399 -0.68 -2.58 6.51
CA ASN A 399 -1.61 -2.54 7.65
C ASN A 399 -0.85 -2.82 8.95
N HIS A 400 -0.82 -1.84 9.86
CA HIS A 400 -0.08 -1.94 11.13
C HIS A 400 -0.65 -2.99 12.09
N ALA A 401 -1.97 -3.14 12.19
CA ALA A 401 -2.61 -4.13 13.06
C ALA A 401 -2.19 -5.57 12.72
N LYS A 402 -1.94 -5.86 11.44
CA LYS A 402 -1.39 -7.16 11.01
C LYS A 402 0.09 -7.37 11.35
N HIS A 403 0.79 -6.34 11.81
CA HIS A 403 2.22 -6.33 12.11
C HIS A 403 2.50 -5.96 13.57
N GLN A 404 1.51 -6.10 14.47
CA GLN A 404 1.70 -5.87 15.90
C GLN A 404 2.30 -7.06 16.63
N VAL A 405 2.16 -8.26 16.07
CA VAL A 405 2.58 -9.52 16.69
C VAL A 405 3.40 -10.31 15.68
N ASP A 406 4.56 -10.78 16.12
CA ASP A 406 5.37 -11.71 15.34
C ASP A 406 4.61 -13.05 15.22
N PRO A 407 4.29 -13.49 13.98
CA PRO A 407 3.53 -14.73 13.78
C PRO A 407 4.28 -15.98 14.26
N ALA A 408 5.62 -15.96 14.30
CA ALA A 408 6.42 -17.09 14.73
C ALA A 408 6.55 -17.17 16.26
N THR A 409 6.78 -16.04 16.93
CA THR A 409 7.02 -16.01 18.39
C THR A 409 5.78 -15.66 19.20
N GLN A 410 4.71 -15.17 18.57
CA GLN A 410 3.49 -14.65 19.20
C GLN A 410 3.76 -13.50 20.20
N LYS A 411 4.90 -12.81 20.05
CA LYS A 411 5.27 -11.65 20.87
C LYS A 411 4.98 -10.34 20.14
N PRO A 412 4.75 -9.23 20.88
CA PRO A 412 4.63 -7.92 20.27
C PRO A 412 5.88 -7.58 19.44
N LEU A 413 5.66 -7.10 18.21
CA LEU A 413 6.74 -6.66 17.34
C LEU A 413 7.18 -5.26 17.75
N ASP A 414 8.48 -5.05 17.95
CA ASP A 414 9.03 -3.72 18.24
C ASP A 414 8.96 -2.84 16.99
N CYS A 415 8.42 -1.62 17.15
CA CYS A 415 8.36 -0.63 16.08
C CYS A 415 9.75 -0.36 15.46
N ASN A 416 10.83 -0.43 16.27
CA ASN A 416 12.20 -0.19 15.85
C ASN A 416 12.75 -1.20 14.84
N ILE A 417 12.11 -2.36 14.69
CA ILE A 417 12.47 -3.34 13.66
C ILE A 417 12.26 -2.74 12.26
N CYS A 418 11.27 -1.85 12.12
CA CYS A 418 10.93 -1.18 10.86
C CYS A 418 11.30 0.32 10.88
N HIS A 419 11.06 1.00 11.99
CA HIS A 419 11.19 2.44 12.14
C HIS A 419 12.33 2.77 13.12
N GLN A 420 13.50 3.19 12.62
CA GLN A 420 14.66 3.56 13.47
C GLN A 420 14.46 4.90 14.21
N ALA A 421 13.27 5.13 14.77
CA ALA A 421 12.83 6.40 15.33
C ALA A 421 13.64 6.82 16.54
N THR A 422 13.99 5.88 17.42
CA THR A 422 14.75 6.16 18.66
C THR A 422 16.17 6.70 18.42
N GLN A 423 16.67 6.63 17.18
CA GLN A 423 17.98 7.15 16.78
C GLN A 423 17.88 8.50 16.07
N SER A 424 16.67 8.93 15.69
CA SER A 424 16.45 10.17 14.96
C SER A 424 16.65 11.40 15.83
N ARG A 425 17.41 12.35 15.30
CA ARG A 425 17.75 13.61 15.97
C ARG A 425 17.12 14.82 15.30
N GLU A 426 16.67 14.66 14.06
CA GLU A 426 16.14 15.74 13.24
C GLU A 426 14.77 15.37 12.71
N THR A 427 13.90 16.38 12.56
CA THR A 427 12.58 16.20 11.94
C THR A 427 12.68 15.83 10.47
N SER A 428 13.72 16.30 9.79
CA SER A 428 14.04 15.99 8.40
C SER A 428 14.32 14.50 8.13
N ASP A 429 14.50 13.68 9.17
CA ASP A 429 14.71 12.23 9.04
C ASP A 429 13.39 11.53 8.66
N VAL A 430 13.33 10.93 7.46
CA VAL A 430 12.16 10.12 7.05
C VAL A 430 12.29 8.70 7.60
N LEU A 431 11.60 8.46 8.72
CA LEU A 431 11.62 7.21 9.50
C LEU A 431 10.74 6.10 8.92
N MET A 432 10.49 6.11 7.61
CA MET A 432 9.82 5.01 6.93
C MET A 432 10.77 3.80 6.75
N PRO A 433 10.26 2.56 6.75
CA PRO A 433 11.11 1.37 6.57
C PRO A 433 11.74 1.31 5.18
N ALA A 434 12.84 0.56 5.06
CA ALA A 434 13.42 0.14 3.80
C ALA A 434 12.90 -1.26 3.40
N LYS A 435 13.10 -1.64 2.13
CA LYS A 435 12.77 -2.98 1.64
C LYS A 435 13.37 -4.08 2.52
N ALA A 436 14.62 -3.89 2.95
CA ALA A 436 15.34 -4.86 3.77
C ALA A 436 14.59 -5.23 5.06
N ASN A 437 13.93 -4.27 5.73
CA ASN A 437 13.14 -4.53 6.94
C ASN A 437 11.99 -5.51 6.67
N CYS A 438 11.32 -5.35 5.53
CA CYS A 438 10.21 -6.24 5.14
C CYS A 438 10.72 -7.64 4.79
N VAL A 439 11.85 -7.74 4.08
CA VAL A 439 12.42 -9.00 3.58
C VAL A 439 12.86 -9.94 4.71
N ILE A 440 13.11 -9.43 5.92
CA ILE A 440 13.39 -10.24 7.11
C ILE A 440 12.29 -11.30 7.32
N CYS A 441 11.02 -10.92 7.18
CA CYS A 441 9.88 -11.82 7.33
C CYS A 441 9.30 -12.24 5.97
N HIS A 442 9.16 -11.29 5.04
CA HIS A 442 8.57 -11.48 3.71
C HIS A 442 9.58 -12.02 2.69
N SER A 443 10.13 -13.19 2.98
CA SER A 443 11.07 -13.92 2.13
C SER A 443 10.93 -15.43 2.33
N GLN A 444 11.66 -16.20 1.52
CA GLN A 444 11.72 -17.66 1.70
C GLN A 444 12.28 -18.04 3.07
N GLN A 445 13.30 -17.32 3.54
CA GLN A 445 13.91 -17.51 4.85
C GLN A 445 12.97 -17.08 5.98
N GLY A 446 12.28 -15.95 5.83
CA GLY A 446 11.33 -15.43 6.79
C GLY A 446 9.99 -16.18 6.86
N LYS A 447 9.74 -17.09 5.90
CA LYS A 447 8.57 -18.00 5.82
C LYS A 447 7.21 -17.31 5.75
N ILE A 448 7.15 -15.98 5.60
CA ILE A 448 5.92 -15.25 5.30
C ILE A 448 5.86 -14.99 3.81
N VAL A 449 4.80 -15.47 3.17
CA VAL A 449 4.60 -15.31 1.73
C VAL A 449 4.46 -13.83 1.38
N ALA A 450 5.16 -13.42 0.33
CA ALA A 450 5.25 -12.03 -0.13
C ALA A 450 4.79 -11.94 -1.57
N GLU A 451 3.47 -12.04 -1.80
CA GLU A 451 2.91 -11.84 -3.13
C GLU A 451 2.85 -10.35 -3.50
N CYS A 452 3.00 -10.02 -4.78
CA CYS A 452 2.89 -8.64 -5.27
C CYS A 452 1.58 -7.96 -4.83
N VAL A 453 0.48 -8.71 -4.80
CA VAL A 453 -0.86 -8.24 -4.41
C VAL A 453 -1.03 -8.01 -2.91
N THR A 454 -0.07 -8.47 -2.09
CA THR A 454 -0.07 -8.20 -0.64
C THR A 454 0.25 -6.73 -0.35
N CYS A 455 1.09 -6.11 -1.19
CA CYS A 455 1.53 -4.72 -1.01
C CYS A 455 0.88 -3.76 -1.99
N HIS A 456 0.58 -4.19 -3.21
CA HIS A 456 0.10 -3.33 -4.29
C HIS A 456 -1.36 -3.62 -4.66
N THR A 457 -2.05 -2.56 -5.09
CA THR A 457 -3.38 -2.65 -5.70
C THR A 457 -3.26 -2.35 -7.19
N TYR A 458 -3.81 -3.23 -8.03
CA TYR A 458 -3.60 -3.17 -9.49
C TYR A 458 -4.84 -2.80 -10.31
N HIS A 459 -6.04 -2.86 -9.72
CA HIS A 459 -7.25 -2.33 -10.35
C HIS A 459 -7.37 -0.83 -10.04
N ALA A 460 -7.73 -0.02 -11.04
CA ALA A 460 -8.04 1.39 -10.79
C ALA A 460 -9.36 1.53 -10.01
N PRO A 461 -9.44 2.44 -9.01
CA PRO A 461 -10.69 2.72 -8.33
C PRO A 461 -11.73 3.31 -9.29
N ILE A 462 -13.01 3.06 -9.00
CA ILE A 462 -14.16 3.39 -9.85
C ILE A 462 -14.19 4.89 -10.24
N ALA A 463 -13.76 5.79 -9.36
CA ALA A 463 -13.76 7.24 -9.60
C ALA A 463 -12.72 7.72 -10.65
N ALA A 464 -11.64 6.97 -10.90
CA ALA A 464 -10.69 7.31 -11.97
C ALA A 464 -11.22 6.94 -13.37
N GLN A 465 -12.27 6.12 -13.44
CA GLN A 465 -12.85 5.64 -14.70
C GLN A 465 -13.81 6.67 -15.32
N THR A 466 -14.40 7.57 -14.52
CA THR A 466 -15.32 8.62 -15.02
C THR A 466 -14.59 9.77 -15.73
N ALA A 467 -13.34 10.07 -15.36
CA ALA A 467 -12.54 11.09 -16.05
C ALA A 467 -12.05 10.60 -17.43
N ALA A 468 -11.72 9.31 -17.56
CA ALA A 468 -11.26 8.71 -18.82
C ALA A 468 -12.40 8.42 -19.83
N GLY A 469 -13.66 8.43 -19.39
CA GLY A 469 -14.85 8.21 -20.23
C GLY A 469 -15.30 9.42 -21.06
N SER A 470 -14.59 10.56 -20.99
CA SER A 470 -14.96 11.79 -21.70
C SER A 470 -14.08 12.11 -22.94
N SER A 471 -13.26 11.16 -23.41
CA SER A 471 -12.63 11.29 -24.71
C SER A 471 -13.63 10.93 -25.82
N SER A 472 -14.47 11.90 -26.16
CA SER A 472 -15.18 11.89 -27.43
C SER A 472 -14.18 11.64 -28.57
N SER A 473 -14.47 10.63 -29.39
CA SER A 473 -13.65 10.33 -30.56
C SER A 473 -13.69 11.52 -31.51
N LEU A 474 -12.56 11.90 -32.11
CA LEU A 474 -12.44 12.92 -33.16
C LEU A 474 -13.46 12.72 -34.31
N LYS A 475 -13.97 11.48 -34.46
CA LYS A 475 -14.99 11.07 -35.44
C LYS A 475 -16.43 11.49 -35.04
N GLN A 476 -16.71 11.67 -33.75
CA GLN A 476 -18.00 12.18 -33.24
C GLN A 476 -18.08 13.71 -33.29
N MET A 477 -16.95 14.43 -33.28
CA MET A 477 -16.94 15.90 -33.40
C MET A 477 -17.08 16.40 -34.85
N LEU A 478 -16.83 15.55 -35.87
CA LEU A 478 -16.85 15.96 -37.29
C LEU A 478 -18.14 15.61 -38.05
N LEU A 479 -19.09 14.87 -37.45
CA LEU A 479 -20.27 14.35 -38.14
C LEU A 479 -21.55 14.40 -37.29
N GLY A 480 -21.94 15.59 -36.78
CA GLY A 480 -23.22 15.68 -36.06
C GLY A 480 -23.60 17.03 -35.46
N ALA A 481 -23.55 18.10 -36.24
CA ALA A 481 -24.42 19.26 -36.03
C ALA A 481 -25.17 19.51 -37.35
N LYS A 482 -26.36 18.93 -37.45
CA LYS A 482 -27.46 19.43 -38.28
C LYS A 482 -28.71 19.43 -37.42
#